data_AF-A0A845PVP1-F1
#
_entry.id   AF-A0A845PVP1-F1
#
_cell.length_a   1.000
_cell.length_b   1.000
_cell.length_c   1.000
_cell.angle_alpha   90.00
_cell.angle_beta   90.00
_cell.angle_gamma   90.00
#
_symmetry.space_group_name_H-M   'P 1'
#
loop_
_entity.id
_entity.type
_entity.pdbx_description
1 polymer ?
#
loop_
_entity_poly.entity_id
_entity_poly.type
_entity_poly.pdbx_seq_one_letter_code
_entity_poly.pdbx_strand_id
1 'polypeptide(L)'
;MFGALIAAMTAVLFLPGVWVAYPFFKDKSKWYSWGAYYLLVLSVLLMPLGHAVFFFTGEIHKAIYHTDKSAHPYLLETASKFIQLHYITWGTAVIVLLLGWLTFSILVFLGKTILPKWVGFISQVFITLYQIFIHLMLPSSDIKGYLGAAVFNIAYLIFFIILFIRFKKKLITAHPQISYYD
;
A
#
# COMPACT_ATOMS: atom_id res chain seq x y z
N MET A 1 -1.01 -18.59 11.24
CA MET A 1 -2.32 -18.19 10.67
C MET A 1 -2.75 -16.79 11.07
N PHE A 2 -2.81 -16.44 12.36
CA PHE A 2 -3.41 -15.18 12.84
C PHE A 2 -2.82 -13.91 12.21
N GLY A 3 -1.49 -13.80 12.09
CA GLY A 3 -0.84 -12.65 11.45
C GLY A 3 -1.24 -12.47 9.97
N ALA A 4 -1.36 -13.57 9.22
CA ALA A 4 -1.80 -13.53 7.82
C ALA A 4 -3.28 -13.13 7.70
N LEU A 5 -4.12 -13.60 8.64
CA LEU A 5 -5.53 -13.22 8.70
C LEU A 5 -5.70 -11.73 8.99
N ILE A 6 -4.99 -11.20 10.00
CA ILE A 6 -4.99 -9.77 10.30
C ILE A 6 -4.55 -9.00 9.06
N ALA A 7 -3.42 -9.35 8.44
CA ALA A 7 -2.91 -8.62 7.29
C ALA A 7 -3.90 -8.63 6.10
N ALA A 8 -4.50 -9.78 5.78
CA ALA A 8 -5.47 -9.89 4.70
C ALA A 8 -6.78 -9.12 4.99
N MET A 9 -7.30 -9.21 6.21
CA MET A 9 -8.56 -8.56 6.62
C MET A 9 -8.41 -7.05 6.85
N THR A 10 -7.22 -6.60 7.26
CA THR A 10 -6.96 -5.18 7.52
C THR A 10 -6.45 -4.42 6.30
N ALA A 11 -6.11 -5.10 5.20
CA ALA A 11 -5.72 -4.43 3.95
C ALA A 11 -6.79 -3.44 3.45
N VAL A 12 -8.09 -3.73 3.65
CA VAL A 12 -9.16 -2.79 3.27
C VAL A 12 -9.21 -1.53 4.14
N LEU A 13 -8.56 -1.52 5.31
CA LEU A 13 -8.45 -0.33 6.17
C LEU A 13 -7.55 0.75 5.55
N PHE A 14 -6.83 0.45 4.46
CA PHE A 14 -6.16 1.48 3.67
C PHE A 14 -7.14 2.35 2.86
N LEU A 15 -8.40 1.91 2.66
CA LEU A 15 -9.42 2.69 1.94
C LEU A 15 -9.73 4.05 2.58
N PRO A 16 -9.96 4.15 3.91
CA PRO A 16 -10.03 5.44 4.60
C PRO A 16 -8.82 6.34 4.35
N GLY A 17 -7.60 5.79 4.33
CA GLY A 17 -6.40 6.54 3.99
C GLY A 17 -6.47 7.10 2.56
N VAL A 18 -6.78 6.25 1.58
CA VAL A 18 -6.98 6.68 0.18
C VAL A 18 -8.07 7.74 0.06
N TRP A 19 -9.17 7.62 0.81
CA TRP A 19 -10.22 8.63 0.87
C TRP A 19 -9.66 9.98 1.36
N VAL A 20 -8.85 10.02 2.41
CA VAL A 20 -8.24 11.27 2.90
C VAL A 20 -7.43 11.99 1.81
N ALA A 21 -6.87 11.28 0.82
CA ALA A 21 -6.17 11.93 -0.29
C ALA A 21 -7.09 12.72 -1.24
N TYR A 22 -8.35 12.29 -1.41
CA TYR A 22 -9.28 12.87 -2.39
C TYR A 22 -9.72 14.32 -2.09
N PRO A 23 -10.07 14.70 -0.85
CA PRO A 23 -10.36 16.09 -0.49
C PRO A 23 -9.28 17.11 -0.85
N PHE A 24 -8.02 16.69 -0.99
CA PHE A 24 -6.92 17.59 -1.32
C PHE A 24 -6.94 18.06 -2.78
N PHE A 25 -7.70 17.44 -3.69
CA PHE A 25 -7.85 17.95 -5.05
C PHE A 25 -8.62 19.28 -5.05
N LYS A 26 -8.07 20.29 -5.75
CA LYS A 26 -8.70 21.61 -5.88
C LYS A 26 -10.03 21.52 -6.63
N ASP A 27 -10.02 20.77 -7.73
CA ASP A 27 -11.19 20.59 -8.58
C ASP A 27 -11.58 19.10 -8.62
N LYS A 28 -12.62 18.77 -7.85
CA LYS A 28 -13.14 17.41 -7.70
C LYS A 28 -14.03 16.98 -8.88
N SER A 29 -14.39 17.90 -9.77
CA SER A 29 -15.20 17.60 -10.96
C SER A 29 -14.38 17.04 -12.12
N LYS A 30 -13.05 17.23 -12.09
CA LYS A 30 -12.18 16.86 -13.22
C LYS A 30 -11.84 15.39 -13.21
N TRP A 31 -11.73 14.84 -14.43
CA TRP A 31 -11.41 13.43 -14.67
C TRP A 31 -10.11 12.98 -13.99
N TYR A 32 -9.10 13.85 -13.89
CA TYR A 32 -7.81 13.48 -13.29
C TYR A 32 -7.92 13.26 -11.77
N SER A 33 -8.84 13.94 -11.09
CA SER A 33 -9.07 13.79 -9.65
C SER A 33 -9.74 12.43 -9.37
N TRP A 34 -10.76 12.09 -10.16
CA TRP A 34 -11.42 10.78 -10.10
C TRP A 34 -10.51 9.64 -10.55
N GLY A 35 -9.77 9.83 -11.65
CA GLY A 35 -8.83 8.83 -12.16
C GLY A 35 -7.76 8.48 -11.13
N ALA A 36 -7.12 9.49 -10.53
CA ALA A 36 -6.14 9.27 -9.47
C ALA A 36 -6.77 8.58 -8.25
N TYR A 37 -7.96 8.99 -7.83
CA TYR A 37 -8.66 8.40 -6.69
C TYR A 37 -9.04 6.92 -6.93
N TYR A 38 -9.67 6.61 -8.07
CA TYR A 38 -10.07 5.24 -8.38
C TYR A 38 -8.89 4.31 -8.62
N LEU A 39 -7.78 4.79 -9.18
CA LEU A 39 -6.53 4.02 -9.25
C LEU A 39 -6.05 3.64 -7.84
N LEU A 40 -6.08 4.59 -6.89
CA LEU A 40 -5.69 4.30 -5.51
C LEU A 40 -6.67 3.33 -4.82
N VAL A 41 -7.98 3.48 -5.02
CA VAL A 41 -8.99 2.54 -4.48
C VAL A 41 -8.75 1.14 -5.05
N LEU A 42 -8.58 1.03 -6.37
CA LEU A 42 -8.32 -0.24 -7.05
C LEU A 42 -7.04 -0.89 -6.51
N SER A 43 -5.99 -0.12 -6.27
CA SER A 43 -4.76 -0.65 -5.69
C SER A 43 -5.00 -1.36 -4.35
N VAL A 44 -5.81 -0.78 -3.47
CA VAL A 44 -6.13 -1.34 -2.15
C VAL A 44 -7.02 -2.58 -2.27
N LEU A 45 -8.01 -2.57 -3.18
CA LEU A 45 -8.90 -3.71 -3.40
C LEU A 45 -8.16 -4.97 -3.90
N LEU A 46 -7.01 -4.81 -4.57
CA LEU A 46 -6.20 -5.92 -5.06
C LEU A 46 -5.26 -6.52 -3.99
N MET A 47 -5.02 -5.85 -2.87
CA MET A 47 -4.02 -6.25 -1.86
C MET A 47 -4.36 -7.47 -0.97
N PRO A 48 -5.63 -7.79 -0.63
CA PRO A 48 -5.93 -8.88 0.31
C PRO A 48 -5.42 -10.25 -0.16
N LEU A 49 -5.50 -10.53 -1.46
CA LEU A 49 -5.11 -11.83 -2.02
C LEU A 49 -3.59 -12.07 -1.88
N GLY A 50 -2.76 -11.03 -2.05
CA GLY A 50 -1.31 -11.15 -1.90
C GLY A 50 -0.88 -11.66 -0.53
N HIS A 51 -1.55 -11.20 0.54
CA HIS A 51 -1.25 -11.58 1.93
C HIS A 51 -1.65 -13.03 2.25
N ALA A 52 -2.76 -13.50 1.69
CA ALA A 52 -3.22 -14.88 1.88
C ALA A 52 -2.29 -15.89 1.19
N VAL A 53 -1.78 -15.57 -0.01
CA VAL A 53 -0.94 -16.49 -0.77
C VAL A 53 0.41 -16.76 -0.11
N PHE A 54 1.02 -15.76 0.56
CA PHE A 54 2.24 -15.99 1.36
C PHE A 54 2.04 -17.04 2.44
N PHE A 55 0.89 -16.99 3.13
CA PHE A 55 0.56 -17.95 4.18
C PHE A 55 0.42 -19.37 3.62
N PHE A 56 -0.40 -19.56 2.58
CA PHE A 56 -0.61 -20.89 1.99
C PHE A 56 0.69 -21.48 1.43
N THR A 57 1.51 -20.68 0.76
CA THR A 57 2.81 -21.13 0.26
C THR A 57 3.71 -21.61 1.40
N GLY A 58 3.78 -20.85 2.49
CA GLY A 58 4.57 -21.24 3.67
C GLY A 58 4.07 -22.52 4.33
N GLU A 59 2.75 -22.68 4.49
CA GLU A 59 2.17 -23.89 5.09
C GLU A 59 2.38 -25.14 4.20
N ILE A 60 2.31 -25.01 2.87
CA ILE A 60 2.61 -26.13 1.96
C ILE A 60 4.08 -26.56 2.10
N HIS A 61 5.02 -25.63 2.17
CA HIS A 61 6.43 -25.96 2.37
C HIS A 61 6.68 -26.62 3.73
N LYS A 62 5.97 -26.21 4.79
CA LYS A 62 6.01 -26.90 6.08
C LYS A 62 5.47 -28.33 5.98
N ALA A 63 4.37 -28.53 5.26
CA ALA A 63 3.77 -29.85 5.09
C ALA A 63 4.75 -30.87 4.46
N ILE A 64 5.61 -30.43 3.52
CA ILE A 64 6.62 -31.30 2.90
C ILE A 64 7.50 -32.00 3.94
N TYR A 65 7.90 -31.32 5.01
CA TYR A 65 8.72 -31.89 6.09
C TYR A 65 8.00 -32.98 6.92
N HIS A 66 6.68 -33.06 6.80
CA HIS A 66 5.82 -33.97 7.58
C HIS A 66 5.03 -34.94 6.70
N THR A 67 5.41 -35.11 5.43
CA THR A 67 4.72 -35.99 4.46
C THR A 67 5.68 -36.94 3.77
N ASP A 68 5.15 -38.07 3.29
CA ASP A 68 5.91 -39.04 2.50
C ASP A 68 6.49 -38.41 1.22
N LYS A 69 7.68 -38.88 0.83
CA LYS A 69 8.39 -38.39 -0.37
C LYS A 69 7.58 -38.51 -1.66
N SER A 70 6.64 -39.46 -1.73
CA SER A 70 5.72 -39.62 -2.85
C SER A 70 4.77 -38.44 -3.04
N ALA A 71 4.45 -37.70 -1.97
CA ALA A 71 3.59 -36.51 -2.03
C ALA A 71 4.35 -35.21 -2.36
N HIS A 72 5.69 -35.21 -2.21
CA HIS A 72 6.51 -34.00 -2.37
C HIS A 72 6.36 -33.33 -3.75
N PRO A 73 6.37 -34.06 -4.89
CA PRO A 73 6.21 -33.44 -6.20
C PRO A 73 4.89 -32.66 -6.32
N TYR A 74 3.79 -33.22 -5.83
CA TYR A 74 2.48 -32.58 -5.87
C TYR A 74 2.42 -31.33 -4.97
N LEU A 75 3.01 -31.39 -3.77
CA LEU A 75 3.07 -30.24 -2.86
C LEU A 75 3.93 -29.11 -3.42
N LEU A 76 5.08 -29.42 -4.03
CA LEU A 76 5.93 -28.43 -4.69
C LEU A 76 5.23 -27.79 -5.89
N GLU A 77 4.53 -28.57 -6.71
CA GLU A 77 3.74 -28.04 -7.82
C GLU A 77 2.64 -27.10 -7.32
N THR A 78 1.94 -27.49 -6.26
CA THR A 78 0.90 -26.67 -5.62
C THR A 78 1.48 -25.34 -5.10
N ALA A 79 2.62 -25.40 -4.39
CA ALA A 79 3.31 -24.20 -3.93
C ALA A 79 3.73 -23.29 -5.09
N SER A 80 4.25 -23.86 -6.18
CA SER A 80 4.63 -23.12 -7.39
C SER A 80 3.43 -22.39 -8.01
N LYS A 81 2.26 -23.05 -8.09
CA LYS A 81 1.02 -22.43 -8.60
C LYS A 81 0.57 -21.26 -7.71
N PHE A 82 0.68 -21.40 -6.38
CA PHE A 82 0.43 -20.30 -5.46
C PHE A 82 1.42 -19.15 -5.68
N ILE A 83 2.72 -19.40 -5.80
CA ILE A 83 3.71 -18.36 -6.09
C ILE A 83 3.40 -17.63 -7.41
N GLN A 84 3.00 -18.36 -8.45
CA GLN A 84 2.58 -17.75 -9.72
C GLN A 84 1.36 -16.83 -9.53
N LEU A 85 0.33 -17.31 -8.83
CA LEU A 85 -0.85 -16.50 -8.49
C LEU A 85 -0.47 -15.26 -7.69
N HIS A 86 0.48 -15.40 -6.75
CA HIS A 86 1.03 -14.28 -5.99
C HIS A 86 1.65 -13.25 -6.92
N TYR A 87 2.57 -13.65 -7.81
CA TYR A 87 3.24 -12.70 -8.71
C TYR A 87 2.25 -11.94 -9.59
N ILE A 88 1.23 -12.61 -10.10
CA ILE A 88 0.19 -11.95 -10.90
C ILE A 88 -0.59 -10.95 -10.05
N THR A 89 -1.14 -11.39 -8.93
CA THR A 89 -2.10 -10.59 -8.14
C THR A 89 -1.40 -9.48 -7.35
N TRP A 90 -0.30 -9.81 -6.67
CA TRP A 90 0.52 -8.84 -5.95
C TRP A 90 1.25 -7.89 -6.90
N GLY A 91 1.85 -8.41 -7.97
CA GLY A 91 2.51 -7.57 -8.97
C GLY A 91 1.54 -6.54 -9.58
N THR A 92 0.33 -6.97 -9.91
CA THR A 92 -0.73 -6.07 -10.39
C THR A 92 -1.08 -5.02 -9.33
N ALA A 93 -1.30 -5.44 -8.07
CA ALA A 93 -1.61 -4.50 -6.98
C ALA A 93 -0.51 -3.44 -6.79
N VAL A 94 0.77 -3.86 -6.80
CA VAL A 94 1.93 -2.97 -6.66
C VAL A 94 2.06 -2.00 -7.85
N ILE A 95 1.84 -2.47 -9.09
CA ILE A 95 1.88 -1.61 -10.28
C ILE A 95 0.77 -0.55 -10.20
N VAL A 96 -0.46 -0.96 -9.90
CA VAL A 96 -1.60 -0.04 -9.78
C VAL A 96 -1.37 0.96 -8.64
N LEU A 97 -0.82 0.50 -7.50
CA LEU A 97 -0.45 1.35 -6.38
C LEU A 97 0.58 2.41 -6.77
N LEU A 98 1.65 1.99 -7.45
CA LEU A 98 2.70 2.87 -7.95
C LEU A 98 2.12 3.93 -8.88
N LEU A 99 1.30 3.52 -9.86
CA LEU A 99 0.67 4.43 -10.80
C LEU A 99 -0.28 5.42 -10.11
N GLY A 100 -1.07 4.96 -9.14
CA GLY A 100 -1.97 5.82 -8.36
C GLY A 100 -1.22 6.90 -7.59
N TRP A 101 -0.20 6.52 -6.81
CA TRP A 101 0.56 7.48 -6.00
C TRP A 101 1.51 8.35 -6.83
N LEU A 102 2.03 7.84 -7.95
CA LEU A 102 2.82 8.66 -8.88
C LEU A 102 1.93 9.72 -9.54
N THR A 103 0.73 9.33 -9.98
CA THR A 103 -0.26 10.27 -10.53
C THR A 103 -0.63 11.34 -9.50
N PHE A 104 -0.90 10.93 -8.25
CA PHE A 104 -1.15 11.88 -7.16
C PHE A 104 0.02 12.86 -6.97
N SER A 105 1.26 12.37 -6.97
CA SER A 105 2.47 13.20 -6.81
C SER A 105 2.61 14.21 -7.95
N ILE A 106 2.40 13.77 -9.19
CA ILE A 106 2.41 14.64 -10.38
C ILE A 106 1.35 15.75 -10.22
N LEU A 107 0.13 15.41 -9.80
CA LEU A 107 -0.93 16.39 -9.59
C LEU A 107 -0.60 17.40 -8.46
N VAL A 108 0.11 16.98 -7.42
CA VAL A 108 0.65 17.89 -6.39
C VAL A 108 1.69 18.84 -6.99
N PHE A 109 2.66 18.34 -7.76
CA PHE A 109 3.68 19.17 -8.41
C PHE A 109 3.09 20.18 -9.41
N LEU A 110 2.08 19.75 -10.17
CA LEU A 110 1.31 20.60 -11.09
C LEU A 110 0.38 21.59 -10.37
N GLY A 111 0.31 21.55 -9.04
CA GLY A 111 -0.51 22.47 -8.25
C GLY A 111 -2.02 22.22 -8.38
N LYS A 112 -2.43 21.02 -8.78
CA LYS A 112 -3.83 20.60 -8.90
C LYS A 112 -4.45 20.18 -7.55
N THR A 113 -3.63 20.11 -6.50
CA THR A 113 -4.07 19.91 -5.11
C THR A 113 -3.87 21.18 -4.28
N ILE A 114 -4.51 21.26 -3.10
CA ILE A 114 -4.31 22.34 -2.11
C ILE A 114 -3.02 22.15 -1.27
N LEU A 115 -2.33 21.03 -1.48
CA LEU A 115 -1.07 20.72 -0.82
C LEU A 115 0.07 21.55 -1.45
N PRO A 116 1.08 21.97 -0.66
CA PRO A 116 2.30 22.54 -1.21
C PRO A 116 3.00 21.57 -2.16
N LYS A 117 3.66 22.08 -3.21
CA LYS A 117 4.35 21.24 -4.21
C LYS A 117 5.36 20.26 -3.61
N TRP A 118 6.07 20.65 -2.55
CA TRP A 118 7.05 19.78 -1.90
C TRP A 118 6.42 18.51 -1.31
N VAL A 119 5.11 18.52 -1.03
CA VAL A 119 4.40 17.33 -0.53
C VAL A 119 4.42 16.19 -1.56
N GLY A 120 4.59 16.49 -2.85
CA GLY A 120 4.78 15.47 -3.88
C GLY A 120 5.99 14.57 -3.61
N PHE A 121 7.05 15.09 -2.96
CA PHE A 121 8.25 14.31 -2.58
C PHE A 121 8.10 13.48 -1.32
N ILE A 122 6.98 13.59 -0.61
CA ILE A 122 6.68 12.76 0.57
C ILE A 122 5.46 11.87 0.32
N SER A 123 5.03 11.69 -0.92
CA SER A 123 4.03 10.68 -1.24
C SER A 123 4.57 9.26 -0.98
N GLN A 124 3.68 8.26 -0.96
CA GLN A 124 4.10 6.87 -0.77
C GLN A 124 5.18 6.41 -1.76
N VAL A 125 5.16 6.90 -3.01
CA VAL A 125 6.19 6.51 -4.01
C VAL A 125 7.58 6.93 -3.52
N PHE A 126 7.74 8.21 -3.17
CA PHE A 126 9.05 8.73 -2.79
C PHE A 126 9.50 8.22 -1.42
N ILE A 127 8.60 8.10 -0.45
CA ILE A 127 8.95 7.51 0.85
C ILE A 127 9.38 6.05 0.67
N THR A 128 8.73 5.29 -0.21
CA THR A 128 9.16 3.93 -0.55
C THR A 128 10.55 3.93 -1.18
N LEU A 129 10.84 4.85 -2.11
CA LEU A 129 12.18 4.98 -2.70
C LEU A 129 13.25 5.30 -1.65
N TYR A 130 12.98 6.22 -0.72
CA TYR A 130 13.90 6.55 0.38
C TYR A 130 14.16 5.33 1.27
N GLN A 131 13.12 4.55 1.57
CA GLN A 131 13.25 3.32 2.35
C GLN A 131 14.12 2.27 1.67
N ILE A 132 14.09 2.16 0.33
CA ILE A 132 14.99 1.24 -0.40
C ILE A 132 16.45 1.62 -0.12
N PHE A 133 16.82 2.89 -0.22
CA PHE A 133 18.18 3.34 0.08
C PHE A 133 18.58 3.06 1.53
N ILE A 134 17.68 3.33 2.49
CA ILE A 134 17.92 3.02 3.91
C ILE A 134 18.12 1.51 4.09
N HIS A 135 17.27 0.69 3.48
CA HIS A 135 17.32 -0.76 3.59
C HIS A 135 18.62 -1.34 3.02
N LEU A 136 19.15 -0.78 1.93
CA LEU A 136 20.43 -1.19 1.35
C LEU A 136 21.61 -0.93 2.30
N MET A 137 21.53 0.10 3.15
CA MET A 137 22.56 0.43 4.13
C MET A 137 22.46 -0.37 5.44
N LEU A 138 21.34 -1.07 5.69
CA LEU A 138 21.16 -1.84 6.92
C LEU A 138 21.98 -3.15 6.91
N PRO A 139 22.58 -3.55 8.04
CA PRO A 139 23.22 -4.85 8.17
C PRO A 139 22.20 -5.99 8.11
N SER A 140 22.63 -7.16 7.62
CA SER A 140 21.82 -8.37 7.62
C SER A 140 21.38 -8.72 9.04
N SER A 141 20.09 -8.63 9.31
CA SER A 141 19.47 -8.82 10.62
C SER A 141 17.97 -9.10 10.46
N ASP A 142 17.33 -9.65 11.49
CA ASP A 142 15.88 -9.86 11.51
C ASP A 142 15.12 -8.55 11.36
N ILE A 143 15.63 -7.47 11.97
CA ILE A 143 15.07 -6.12 11.85
C ILE A 143 15.06 -5.66 10.39
N LYS A 144 16.15 -5.89 9.65
CA LYS A 144 16.20 -5.60 8.21
C LYS A 144 15.10 -6.37 7.47
N GLY A 145 14.90 -7.64 7.80
CA GLY A 145 13.82 -8.46 7.25
C GLY A 145 12.42 -7.89 7.54
N TYR A 146 12.14 -7.52 8.79
CA TYR A 146 10.86 -6.94 9.19
C TYR A 146 10.58 -5.60 8.50
N LEU A 147 11.58 -4.72 8.41
CA LEU A 147 11.47 -3.45 7.70
C LEU A 147 11.23 -3.68 6.20
N GLY A 148 11.94 -4.64 5.59
CA GLY A 148 11.75 -5.03 4.20
C GLY A 148 10.35 -5.57 3.90
N ALA A 149 9.76 -6.32 4.83
CA ALA A 149 8.40 -6.84 4.70
C ALA A 149 7.30 -5.77 4.88
N ALA A 150 7.62 -4.62 5.48
CA ALA A 150 6.65 -3.58 5.84
C ALA A 150 6.83 -2.26 5.06
N VAL A 151 7.67 -2.23 4.01
CA VAL A 151 8.05 -1.00 3.28
C VAL A 151 6.84 -0.13 2.88
N PHE A 152 5.82 -0.74 2.25
CA PHE A 152 4.64 0.01 1.82
C PHE A 152 3.81 0.51 3.01
N ASN A 153 3.65 -0.30 4.05
CA ASN A 153 2.87 0.07 5.24
C ASN A 153 3.52 1.23 6.00
N ILE A 154 4.85 1.21 6.11
CA ILE A 154 5.63 2.30 6.69
C ILE A 154 5.47 3.57 5.85
N ALA A 155 5.53 3.46 4.52
CA ALA A 155 5.31 4.62 3.64
C ALA A 155 3.92 5.23 3.82
N TYR A 156 2.88 4.40 3.88
CA TYR A 156 1.50 4.81 4.18
C TYR A 156 1.42 5.51 5.53
N LEU A 157 1.96 4.90 6.59
CA LEU A 157 1.91 5.42 7.94
C LEU A 157 2.57 6.81 8.03
N ILE A 158 3.80 6.95 7.51
CA ILE A 158 4.54 8.21 7.52
C ILE A 158 3.76 9.28 6.74
N PHE A 159 3.29 8.96 5.54
CA PHE A 159 2.56 9.91 4.71
C PHE A 159 1.29 10.42 5.40
N PHE A 160 0.46 9.53 5.93
CA PHE A 160 -0.80 9.91 6.58
C PHE A 160 -0.59 10.62 7.92
N ILE A 161 0.44 10.27 8.69
CA ILE A 161 0.82 11.02 9.89
C ILE A 161 1.20 12.45 9.52
N ILE A 162 2.01 12.66 8.46
CA ILE A 162 2.38 14.01 8.02
C ILE A 162 1.13 14.78 7.56
N LEU A 163 0.25 14.15 6.77
CA LEU A 163 -1.01 14.76 6.35
C LEU A 163 -1.87 15.19 7.54
N PHE A 164 -2.02 14.32 8.52
CA PHE A 164 -2.80 14.59 9.73
C PHE A 164 -2.21 15.74 10.56
N ILE A 165 -0.90 15.69 10.85
CA ILE A 165 -0.24 16.70 11.70
C ILE A 165 -0.20 18.07 11.01
N ARG A 166 0.14 18.11 9.71
CA ARG A 166 0.45 19.36 9.01
C ARG A 166 -0.72 19.95 8.23
N PHE A 167 -1.68 19.13 7.82
CA PHE A 167 -2.71 19.54 6.87
C PHE A 167 -4.15 19.27 7.32
N LYS A 168 -4.40 18.78 8.54
CA LYS A 168 -5.76 18.62 9.09
C LYS A 168 -6.62 19.88 8.98
N LYS A 169 -6.04 21.06 9.27
CA LYS A 169 -6.78 22.33 9.19
C LYS A 169 -7.21 22.66 7.75
N LYS A 170 -6.39 22.31 6.75
CA LYS A 170 -6.73 22.51 5.34
C LYS A 170 -7.91 21.66 4.90
N LEU A 171 -8.05 20.45 5.44
CA LEU A 171 -9.22 19.59 5.20
C LEU A 171 -10.49 20.21 5.76
N ILE A 172 -10.43 20.75 6.98
CA ILE A 172 -11.58 21.41 7.64
C ILE A 172 -12.00 22.67 6.86
N THR A 173 -11.05 23.54 6.48
CA THR A 173 -11.36 24.78 5.74
C THR A 173 -11.81 24.55 4.30
N ALA A 174 -11.41 23.44 3.67
CA ALA A 174 -11.84 23.09 2.30
C ALA A 174 -13.27 22.52 2.25
N HIS A 175 -13.88 22.24 3.42
CA HIS A 175 -15.23 21.73 3.58
C HIS A 175 -15.98 22.56 4.64
N PRO A 176 -16.43 23.79 4.32
CA PRO A 176 -17.09 24.70 5.28
C PRO A 176 -18.45 24.19 5.81
N GLN A 177 -18.91 23.01 5.38
CA GLN A 177 -20.15 22.39 5.89
C GLN A 177 -19.96 21.58 7.18
N ILE A 178 -18.73 21.49 7.71
CA ILE A 178 -18.44 20.89 9.02
C ILE A 178 -17.88 21.98 9.95
N SER A 179 -18.71 23.01 10.17
CA SER A 179 -18.53 23.97 11.26
C SER A 179 -19.83 23.97 12.05
N TYR A 180 -20.06 22.88 12.79
CA TYR A 180 -21.06 22.87 13.85
C TYR A 180 -20.34 22.54 15.15
N TYR A 181 -20.43 23.51 16.06
CA TYR A 181 -20.03 23.52 17.47
C TYR A 181 -18.55 23.87 17.76
N ASP A 182 -18.35 25.17 18.02
CA ASP A 182 -17.54 25.65 19.14
C ASP A 182 -18.15 25.17 20.48
#